data_AF-A0A2J6T9B9-F1
#
_entry.id   AF-A0A2J6T9B9-F1
#
_cell.length_a   1.000
_cell.length_b   1.000
_cell.length_c   1.000
_cell.angle_alpha   90.00
_cell.angle_beta   90.00
_cell.angle_gamma   90.00
#
_symmetry.space_group_name_H-M   'P 1'
#
loop_
_entity.id
_entity.type
_entity.pdbx_description
1 polymer ?
#
loop_
_entity_poly.entity_id
_entity_poly.type
_entity_poly.pdbx_seq_one_letter_code
_entity_poly.pdbx_strand_id
1 'polypeptide(L)' 'MAKFDPEEEKRMAQASDFYTRNPHVKKSTIARQFRVKLRLWKARLAGRAPQNTKGGLNKVLNPD' A
#
# COMPACT_ATOMS: atom_id res chain seq x y z
N MET A 1 -6.26 5.16 -15.01
CA MET A 1 -5.74 3.85 -14.55
C MET A 1 -4.47 4.14 -13.77
N ALA A 2 -4.28 3.58 -12.57
CA ALA A 2 -3.00 3.72 -11.89
C ALA A 2 -1.97 2.96 -12.72
N LYS A 3 -1.03 3.68 -13.36
CA LYS A 3 0.05 3.07 -14.12
C LYS A 3 0.84 2.19 -13.14
N PHE A 4 0.93 0.91 -13.45
CA PHE A 4 1.78 -0.02 -12.73
C PHE A 4 3.23 0.45 -12.88
N ASP A 5 3.85 0.87 -11.78
CA ASP A 5 5.26 1.27 -11.74
C ASP A 5 6.07 0.11 -11.14
N PRO A 6 6.79 -0.68 -11.96
CA PRO A 6 7.56 -1.82 -11.48
C PRO A 6 8.69 -1.40 -10.51
N GLU A 7 9.17 -0.16 -10.58
CA GLU A 7 10.17 0.36 -9.64
C GLU A 7 9.57 0.73 -8.29
N GLU A 8 8.29 1.12 -8.23
CA GLU A 8 7.57 1.31 -6.96
C GLU A 8 7.36 -0.05 -6.26
N GLU A 9 7.06 -1.10 -7.02
CA GLU A 9 6.87 -2.44 -6.47
C GLU A 9 8.15 -3.05 -5.88
N LYS A 10 9.30 -2.90 -6.57
CA LYS A 10 10.61 -3.30 -6.03
C LYS A 10 10.91 -2.61 -4.70
N ARG A 11 10.68 -1.29 -4.63
CA ARG A 11 10.88 -0.51 -3.40
C ARG A 11 9.95 -0.95 -2.27
N MET A 12 8.70 -1.31 -2.57
CA MET A 12 7.76 -1.84 -1.57
C MET A 12 8.16 -3.23 -1.06
N ALA A 13 8.70 -4.10 -1.91
CA ALA A 13 9.24 -5.40 -1.50
C ALA A 13 10.43 -5.22 -0.56
N GLN A 14 11.41 -4.39 -0.95
CA GLN A 14 12.59 -4.09 -0.13
C GLN A 14 12.23 -3.47 1.23
N ALA A 15 11.26 -2.54 1.26
CA ALA A 15 10.76 -1.97 2.51
C ALA A 15 10.14 -3.03 3.42
N SER A 16 9.43 -4.00 2.84
CA SER A 16 8.80 -5.10 3.59
C SER A 16 9.85 -6.03 4.19
N ASP A 17 10.86 -6.42 3.41
CA ASP A 17 11.98 -7.24 3.90
C ASP A 17 12.75 -6.54 5.03
N PHE A 18 12.98 -5.23 4.88
CA PHE A 18 13.62 -4.43 5.92
C PHE A 18 12.80 -4.38 7.21
N TYR A 19 11.48 -4.23 7.12
CA TYR A 19 10.58 -4.24 8.27
C TYR A 19 10.54 -5.60 8.97
N THR A 20 10.57 -6.71 8.22
CA THR A 20 10.63 -8.06 8.79
C THR A 20 11.92 -8.29 9.60
N ARG A 21 13.04 -7.73 9.14
CA ARG A 21 14.33 -7.78 9.87
C ARG A 21 14.41 -6.78 11.04
N ASN A 22 13.66 -5.68 10.96
CA ASN A 22 13.71 -4.59 11.94
C ASN A 22 12.30 -4.16 12.39
N PRO A 23 11.55 -5.02 13.10
CA PRO A 23 10.17 -4.75 13.47
C PRO A 23 10.01 -3.58 14.45
N HIS A 24 11.10 -3.20 15.14
CA HIS A 24 11.16 -2.08 16.08
C HIS A 24 11.19 -0.71 15.38
N VAL A 25 11.54 -0.66 14.09
CA VAL A 25 11.63 0.61 13.35
C VAL A 25 10.23 1.08 12.96
N LYS A 26 9.97 2.38 13.16
CA LYS A 26 8.68 2.99 12.78
C LYS A 26 8.44 2.85 11.28
N LYS A 27 7.27 2.32 10.91
CA LYS A 27 6.82 2.17 9.51
C LYS A 27 6.91 3.48 8.71
N SER A 28 6.62 4.63 9.32
CA SER A 28 6.76 5.93 8.67
C SER A 28 8.20 6.25 8.25
N THR A 29 9.18 5.84 9.05
CA THR A 29 10.61 6.03 8.77
C THR A 29 11.04 5.15 7.60
N ILE A 30 10.63 3.87 7.61
CA ILE A 30 10.92 2.91 6.54
C ILE A 30 10.29 3.39 5.22
N ALA A 31 9.03 3.84 5.25
CA ALA A 31 8.37 4.36 4.06
C ALA A 31 9.09 5.58 3.44
N ARG A 32 9.62 6.48 4.28
CA ARG A 32 10.43 7.62 3.81
C ARG A 32 11.78 7.17 3.23
N GLN A 33 12.46 6.23 3.90
CA GLN A 33 13.75 5.71 3.47
C GLN A 33 13.67 5.04 2.08
N PHE A 34 12.67 4.20 1.86
CA PHE A 34 12.45 3.50 0.59
C PHE A 34 11.64 4.32 -0.43
N ARG A 35 11.28 5.57 -0.10
CA ARG A 35 10.45 6.45 -0.94
C ARG A 35 9.18 5.77 -1.45
N VAL A 36 8.47 5.07 -0.56
CA VAL A 36 7.20 4.40 -0.84
C VAL A 36 6.04 5.09 -0.14
N LYS A 37 4.84 5.03 -0.72
CA LYS A 37 3.63 5.56 -0.08
C LYS A 37 3.24 4.72 1.12
N LEU A 38 3.38 5.29 2.32
CA LEU A 38 3.10 4.63 3.60
C LEU A 38 1.72 3.94 3.64
N ARG A 39 0.68 4.58 3.10
CA ARG A 39 -0.69 4.04 3.10
C ARG A 39 -0.81 2.78 2.25
N LEU A 40 -0.20 2.76 1.05
CA LEU A 40 -0.19 1.59 0.17
C LEU A 40 0.64 0.46 0.76
N TRP A 41 1.82 0.78 1.27
CA TRP A 41 2.72 -0.20 1.87
C TRP A 41 2.11 -0.84 3.13
N LYS A 42 1.44 -0.07 4.00
CA LYS A 42 0.69 -0.62 5.16
C LYS A 42 -0.45 -1.54 4.72
N ALA A 43 -1.17 -1.21 3.66
CA ALA A 43 -2.23 -2.07 3.13
C ALA A 43 -1.64 -3.42 2.68
N ARG A 44 -0.52 -3.39 1.94
CA ARG A 44 0.22 -4.58 1.50
C ARG A 44 0.69 -5.44 2.67
N LEU A 45 1.29 -4.84 3.71
CA LEU A 45 1.72 -5.56 4.92
C LEU A 45 0.55 -6.21 5.68
N ALA A 46 -0.65 -5.61 5.63
CA ALA A 46 -1.84 -6.14 6.27
C ALA A 46 -2.57 -7.21 5.42
N GLY A 47 -2.02 -7.60 4.26
CA GLY A 47 -2.71 -8.45 3.29
C GLY A 47 -3.98 -7.82 2.70
N ARG A 48 -4.19 -6.51 2.90
CA ARG A 48 -5.36 -5.80 2.40
C ARG A 48 -5.08 -5.31 1.00
N ALA A 49 -6.00 -5.58 0.08
CA ALA A 49 -5.98 -4.94 -1.23
C ALA A 49 -5.87 -3.41 -1.04
N PRO A 50 -5.04 -2.71 -1.82
CA PRO A 50 -4.96 -1.26 -1.75
C PRO A 50 -6.39 -0.73 -1.98
N GLN A 51 -6.85 0.12 -1.05
CA GLN A 51 -8.19 0.68 -1.11
C GLN A 51 -8.30 1.47 -2.41
N ASN A 52 -8.88 0.85 -3.45
CA ASN A 52 -9.20 1.49 -4.69
C ASN A 52 -10.11 2.67 -4.33
N THR A 53 -9.60 3.89 -4.43
CA THR A 53 -10.41 5.11 -4.33
C THR A 53 -11.39 5.26 -5.52
N LYS A 54 -11.48 4.24 -6.39
CA LYS A 54 -12.52 4.07 -7.40
C LYS A 54 -13.75 3.33 -6.87
N GLY A 55 -14.28 3.79 -5.75
CA GLY A 55 -15.55 3.34 -5.17
C GLY A 55 -16.38 4.52 -4.66
N GLY A 56 -16.20 5.70 -5.26
CA GLY A 56 -17.12 6.79 -5.06
C GLY A 56 -18.50 6.34 -5.52
N LEU A 57 -19.44 6.34 -4.58
CA LEU A 57 -20.86 6.00 -4.68
C LEU A 57 -21.17 4.49 -4.59
N ASN A 58 -21.56 4.11 -3.38
CA ASN A 58 -22.68 3.20 -3.14
C ASN A 58 -23.84 3.59 -4.07
N LYS A 59 -23.88 3.09 -5.30
CA LYS A 59 -25.17 2.90 -5.96
C LYS A 59 -25.79 1.69 -5.29
N VAL A 60 -26.61 1.97 -4.30
CA VAL A 60 -27.70 1.11 -3.88
C VAL A 60 -28.42 0.72 -5.17
N LEU A 61 -28.22 -0.52 -5.62
CA LEU A 61 -29.10 -1.13 -6.60
C LEU A 61 -30.37 -1.47 -5.83
N ASN A 62 -31.30 -0.51 -5.75
CA ASN A 62 -32.69 -0.87 -5.48
C ASN A 62 -33.20 -1.59 -6.74
N PRO A 63 -33.75 -2.82 -6.61
CA PRO A 63 -34.54 -3.42 -7.66
C PRO A 63 -35.95 -2.83 -7.59
N ASP A 64 -36.39 -2.18 -8.67
CA ASP A 64 -37.80 -2.07 -9.06
C ASP A 64 -37.98 -2.84 -10.38
#